data_AF-A0A9E5F2Q6-F1
#
_entry.id   AF-A0A9E5F2Q6-F1
#
_cell.length_a   1.000
_cell.length_b   1.000
_cell.length_c   1.000
_cell.angle_alpha   90.00
_cell.angle_beta   90.00
_cell.angle_gamma   90.00
#
_symmetry.space_group_name_H-M   'P 1'
#
loop_
_entity.id
_entity.type
_entity.pdbx_description
1 polymer ?
#
loop_
_entity_poly.entity_id
_entity_poly.type
_entity_poly.pdbx_seq_one_letter_code
_entity_poly.pdbx_strand_id
1 'polypeptide(L)'
;MKRLAFLVCCAFFVGCEGADYISQSGVRIIYRDINTQWQPEHIDKQELYFLQKLNEAGLYPDAGKALKIATAYIYPDKIPCMSSPTGYCNGFQDYTNVHVRDMGCPYNSAYTHELGHLVQQYAGINDYNHEEKSFWDIADSAPEACP
;
A
#
# COMPACT_ATOMS: atom_id res chain seq x y z
N MET A 1 1.53 -27.60 18.72
CA MET A 1 2.94 -28.02 18.58
C MET A 1 3.62 -27.13 17.54
N LYS A 2 4.64 -26.38 17.99
CA LYS A 2 5.70 -25.65 17.26
C LYS A 2 5.33 -24.93 15.95
N ARG A 3 5.07 -23.61 16.05
CA ARG A 3 5.29 -22.67 14.94
C ARG A 3 6.81 -22.47 14.82
N LEU A 4 7.41 -22.89 13.71
CA LEU A 4 8.81 -22.59 13.43
C LEU A 4 8.94 -21.08 13.21
N ALA A 5 9.63 -20.41 14.12
CA ALA A 5 10.16 -19.09 13.87
C ALA A 5 11.22 -19.21 12.77
N PHE A 6 11.00 -18.53 11.65
CA PHE A 6 11.97 -18.42 10.56
C PHE A 6 13.08 -17.49 11.02
N LEU A 7 14.16 -18.07 11.54
CA LEU A 7 15.37 -17.36 11.90
C LEU A 7 16.17 -17.11 10.61
N VAL A 8 16.01 -15.94 9.99
CA VAL A 8 16.89 -15.53 8.88
C VAL A 8 18.12 -14.85 9.46
N CYS A 9 19.26 -15.47 9.19
CA CYS A 9 20.58 -15.08 9.64
C CYS A 9 21.00 -13.76 8.97
N CYS A 10 20.92 -12.65 9.70
CA CYS A 10 21.57 -11.40 9.31
C CYS A 10 23.09 -11.52 9.52
N ALA A 11 23.82 -11.74 8.43
CA ALA A 11 25.27 -11.71 8.39
C ALA A 11 25.75 -10.55 7.50
N PHE A 12 26.16 -9.46 8.18
CA PHE A 12 27.15 -8.44 7.78
C PHE A 12 26.84 -7.49 6.59
N PHE A 13 26.45 -6.26 6.97
CA PHE A 13 26.62 -4.98 6.24
C PHE A 13 25.93 -4.79 4.88
N VAL A 14 24.60 -4.69 4.82
CA VAL A 14 23.81 -3.60 4.17
C VAL A 14 22.37 -3.74 4.69
N GLY A 15 21.91 -2.85 5.59
CA GLY A 15 20.51 -2.66 6.01
C GLY A 15 19.73 -3.89 6.51
N CYS A 16 19.22 -3.87 7.74
CA CYS A 16 18.10 -4.76 8.07
C CYS A 16 16.93 -4.40 7.14
N GLU A 17 16.72 -5.15 6.06
CA GLU A 17 15.46 -5.12 5.34
C GLU A 17 14.39 -5.58 6.33
N GLY A 18 13.35 -4.78 6.53
CA GLY A 18 12.22 -5.19 7.36
C GLY A 18 11.53 -6.40 6.73
N ALA A 19 10.63 -7.03 7.48
CA ALA A 19 9.94 -8.23 7.01
C ALA A 19 9.29 -7.99 5.63
N ASP A 20 9.35 -9.00 4.77
CA ASP A 20 8.60 -9.04 3.53
C ASP A 20 7.43 -10.00 3.65
N TYR A 21 6.29 -9.65 3.05
CA TYR A 21 5.18 -10.58 2.91
C TYR A 21 4.37 -10.27 1.65
N ILE A 22 3.66 -11.27 1.14
CA ILE A 22 2.73 -11.12 0.01
C ILE A 22 1.32 -11.13 0.58
N SER A 23 0.56 -10.07 0.31
CA SER A 23 -0.81 -9.93 0.78
C SER A 23 -1.76 -10.92 0.10
N GLN A 24 -2.96 -11.08 0.65
CA GLN A 24 -4.00 -11.93 0.06
C GLN A 24 -4.45 -11.46 -1.34
N SER A 25 -4.36 -10.16 -1.62
CA SER A 25 -4.65 -9.63 -2.95
C SER A 25 -3.47 -9.78 -3.93
N GLY A 26 -2.28 -10.09 -3.43
CA GLY A 26 -1.06 -10.37 -4.20
C GLY A 26 -0.06 -9.22 -4.24
N VAL A 27 -0.24 -8.15 -3.45
CA VAL A 27 0.73 -7.06 -3.33
C VAL A 27 1.95 -7.56 -2.55
N ARG A 28 3.15 -7.27 -3.04
CA ARG A 28 4.39 -7.50 -2.27
C ARG A 28 4.60 -6.35 -1.31
N ILE A 29 4.58 -6.60 0.00
CA ILE A 29 4.83 -5.59 1.02
C ILE A 29 6.27 -5.70 1.54
N ILE A 30 6.94 -4.56 1.62
CA ILE A 30 8.30 -4.40 2.16
C ILE A 30 8.24 -3.35 3.26
N TYR A 31 8.37 -3.80 4.51
CA TYR A 31 8.48 -2.88 5.63
C TYR A 31 9.88 -2.27 5.66
N ARG A 32 9.98 -0.94 5.69
CA ARG A 32 11.25 -0.21 5.83
C ARG A 32 11.59 0.10 7.29
N ASP A 33 10.70 -0.26 8.21
CA ASP A 33 10.92 -0.23 9.66
C ASP A 33 10.45 -1.53 10.32
N ILE A 34 11.30 -2.07 11.19
CA ILE A 34 11.01 -3.26 11.98
C ILE A 34 9.99 -3.00 13.10
N ASN A 35 9.75 -1.74 13.46
CA ASN A 35 8.82 -1.33 14.52
C ASN A 35 7.46 -0.84 14.00
N THR A 36 7.19 -1.04 12.71
CA THR A 36 5.89 -0.69 12.13
C THR A 36 4.75 -1.34 12.90
N GLN A 37 3.67 -0.59 13.08
CA GLN A 37 2.46 -1.09 13.73
C GLN A 37 1.56 -1.85 12.75
N TRP A 38 1.87 -1.78 11.46
CA TRP A 38 1.12 -2.45 10.40
C TRP A 38 1.24 -3.95 10.57
N GLN A 39 0.08 -4.60 10.64
CA GLN A 39 0.01 -6.06 10.68
C GLN A 39 -0.54 -6.57 9.35
N PRO A 40 -0.01 -7.70 8.83
CA PRO A 40 -0.48 -8.28 7.57
C PRO A 40 -2.00 -8.42 7.46
N GLU A 41 -2.67 -8.82 8.53
CA GLU A 41 -4.13 -9.00 8.55
C GLU A 41 -4.93 -7.72 8.32
N HIS A 42 -4.39 -6.55 8.65
CA HIS A 42 -5.09 -5.28 8.45
C HIS A 42 -4.88 -4.73 7.06
N ILE A 43 -3.67 -4.91 6.51
CA ILE A 43 -3.38 -4.61 5.11
C ILE A 43 -4.26 -5.48 4.20
N ASP A 44 -4.34 -6.79 4.48
CA ASP A 44 -5.22 -7.70 3.75
C ASP A 44 -6.68 -7.22 3.80
N LYS A 45 -7.17 -6.80 4.98
CA LYS A 45 -8.54 -6.25 5.12
C LYS A 45 -8.74 -4.99 4.29
N GLN A 46 -7.75 -4.08 4.26
CA GLN A 46 -7.81 -2.86 3.46
C GLN A 46 -7.93 -3.15 1.97
N GLU A 47 -7.03 -3.99 1.45
CA GLU A 47 -7.00 -4.33 0.04
C GLU A 47 -8.26 -5.09 -0.39
N LEU A 48 -8.71 -6.05 0.43
CA LEU A 48 -9.93 -6.81 0.15
C LEU A 48 -11.17 -5.91 0.20
N TYR A 49 -11.25 -4.98 1.15
CA TYR A 49 -12.32 -3.99 1.21
C TYR A 49 -12.31 -3.10 -0.03
N PHE A 50 -11.14 -2.60 -0.43
CA PHE A 50 -10.98 -1.75 -1.62
C PHE A 50 -11.44 -2.49 -2.88
N LEU A 51 -10.96 -3.71 -3.11
CA LEU A 51 -11.38 -4.55 -4.24
C LEU A 51 -12.88 -4.87 -4.20
N GLN A 52 -13.43 -5.17 -3.02
CA GLN A 52 -14.85 -5.41 -2.84
C GLN A 52 -15.68 -4.19 -3.24
N LYS A 53 -15.28 -2.98 -2.79
CA LYS A 53 -16.01 -1.74 -3.07
C LYS A 53 -15.95 -1.34 -4.55
N LEU A 54 -14.79 -1.52 -5.19
CA LEU A 54 -14.68 -1.33 -6.63
C LEU A 54 -15.62 -2.28 -7.40
N ASN A 55 -15.66 -3.56 -6.98
CA ASN A 55 -16.54 -4.54 -7.60
C ASN A 55 -18.04 -4.23 -7.36
N GLU A 56 -18.43 -3.81 -6.15
CA GLU A 56 -19.80 -3.38 -5.82
C GLU A 56 -20.23 -2.16 -6.66
N ALA A 57 -19.30 -1.25 -6.94
CA ALA A 57 -19.54 -0.06 -7.77
C ALA A 57 -19.48 -0.35 -9.28
N GLY A 58 -19.03 -1.53 -9.71
CA GLY A 58 -18.80 -1.84 -11.12
C GLY A 58 -17.64 -1.07 -11.75
N LEU A 59 -16.67 -0.65 -10.94
CA LEU A 59 -15.51 0.14 -11.36
C LEU A 59 -14.26 -0.74 -11.39
N TYR A 60 -13.39 -0.52 -12.39
CA TYR A 60 -12.08 -1.18 -12.52
C TYR A 60 -12.12 -2.71 -12.27
N PRO A 61 -12.83 -3.50 -13.11
CA PRO A 61 -13.00 -4.95 -12.89
C PRO A 61 -11.68 -5.74 -12.89
N ASP A 62 -10.61 -5.17 -13.43
CA ASP A 62 -9.26 -5.75 -13.44
C ASP A 62 -8.37 -5.24 -12.29
N ALA A 63 -8.91 -4.51 -11.30
CA ALA A 63 -8.14 -3.98 -10.18
C ALA A 63 -7.30 -5.06 -9.48
N GLY A 64 -7.85 -6.26 -9.27
CA GLY A 64 -7.11 -7.38 -8.68
C GLY A 64 -5.91 -7.87 -9.50
N LYS A 65 -5.82 -7.55 -10.80
CA LYS A 65 -4.61 -7.81 -11.61
C LYS A 65 -3.56 -6.71 -11.41
N ALA A 66 -4.00 -5.46 -11.28
CA ALA A 66 -3.12 -4.33 -10.97
C ALA A 66 -2.43 -4.50 -9.61
N LEU A 67 -3.16 -4.97 -8.59
CA LEU A 67 -2.58 -5.19 -7.26
C LEU A 67 -1.49 -6.28 -7.26
N LYS A 68 -1.60 -7.30 -8.12
CA LYS A 68 -0.61 -8.39 -8.21
C LYS A 68 0.75 -8.00 -8.78
N ILE A 69 0.83 -6.86 -9.47
CA ILE A 69 2.12 -6.33 -9.96
C ILE A 69 2.69 -5.29 -8.99
N ALA A 70 1.95 -4.90 -7.97
CA ALA A 70 2.33 -3.86 -7.04
C ALA A 70 3.40 -4.34 -6.04
N THR A 71 4.37 -3.47 -5.77
CA THR A 71 5.26 -3.58 -4.61
C THR A 71 5.06 -2.36 -3.72
N ALA A 72 4.62 -2.57 -2.47
CA ALA A 72 4.42 -1.50 -1.51
C ALA A 72 5.59 -1.41 -0.52
N TYR A 73 6.13 -0.21 -0.37
CA TYR A 73 7.18 0.13 0.59
C TYR A 73 6.57 0.98 1.71
N ILE A 74 6.60 0.45 2.93
CA ILE A 74 6.05 1.14 4.11
C ILE A 74 7.19 1.79 4.90
N TYR A 75 7.21 3.13 4.98
CA TYR A 75 8.27 3.92 5.60
C TYR A 75 7.88 4.43 6.99
N PRO A 76 8.78 4.45 7.99
CA PRO A 76 8.43 4.83 9.36
C PRO A 76 8.08 6.31 9.55
N ASP A 77 8.79 7.20 8.84
CA ASP A 77 8.85 8.60 9.24
C ASP A 77 8.46 9.56 8.13
N LYS A 78 9.19 9.55 7.02
CA LYS A 78 9.03 10.54 5.97
C LYS A 78 9.40 9.95 4.64
N ILE A 79 8.62 10.31 3.64
CA ILE A 79 8.89 9.98 2.25
C ILE A 79 9.21 11.28 1.53
N PRO A 80 10.45 11.46 1.02
CA PRO A 80 10.80 12.65 0.25
C PRO A 80 9.98 12.69 -1.04
N CYS A 81 9.46 13.87 -1.37
CA CYS A 81 8.55 14.04 -2.50
C CYS A 81 8.87 15.34 -3.23
N MET A 82 9.22 15.23 -4.51
CA MET A 82 9.68 16.38 -5.30
C MET A 82 8.58 17.43 -5.56
N SER A 83 7.30 17.03 -5.46
CA SER A 83 6.14 17.87 -5.76
C SER A 83 5.50 18.52 -4.52
N SER A 84 5.97 18.22 -3.30
CA SER A 84 5.39 18.75 -2.06
C SER A 84 6.09 20.02 -1.57
N PRO A 85 5.36 21.07 -1.14
CA PRO A 85 5.97 22.29 -0.59
C PRO A 85 6.71 22.05 0.74
N THR A 86 6.40 20.96 1.45
CA THR A 86 7.12 20.54 2.67
C THR A 86 8.34 19.66 2.35
N GLY A 87 8.46 19.20 1.10
CA GLY A 87 9.43 18.20 0.66
C GLY A 87 9.06 16.75 1.02
N TYR A 88 7.89 16.52 1.62
CA TYR A 88 7.45 15.20 2.07
C TYR A 88 6.01 14.87 1.61
N CYS A 89 5.77 13.60 1.27
CA CYS A 89 4.45 13.08 0.92
C CYS A 89 4.02 11.93 1.86
N ASN A 90 2.72 11.72 1.95
CA ASN A 90 2.13 10.61 2.70
C ASN A 90 2.17 9.30 1.89
N GLY A 91 2.09 9.42 0.57
CA GLY A 91 2.40 8.36 -0.36
C GLY A 91 2.83 8.93 -1.71
N PHE A 92 3.41 8.07 -2.53
CA PHE A 92 3.56 8.27 -3.97
C PHE A 92 3.74 6.91 -4.66
N GLN A 93 3.64 6.93 -5.98
CA GLN A 93 3.78 5.80 -6.87
C GLN A 93 4.86 6.06 -7.91
N ASP A 94 5.73 5.09 -8.15
CA ASP A 94 6.60 5.06 -9.33
C ASP A 94 6.45 3.72 -10.07
N TYR A 95 6.05 3.76 -11.33
CA TYR A 95 5.74 2.55 -12.10
C TYR A 95 4.79 1.60 -11.36
N THR A 96 5.31 0.47 -10.87
CA THR A 96 4.56 -0.56 -10.11
C THR A 96 4.84 -0.51 -8.61
N ASN A 97 5.61 0.46 -8.15
CA ASN A 97 5.94 0.64 -6.75
C ASN A 97 5.02 1.68 -6.13
N VAL A 98 4.56 1.37 -4.92
CA VAL A 98 3.80 2.26 -4.06
C VAL A 98 4.64 2.52 -2.82
N HIS A 99 4.82 3.78 -2.47
CA HIS A 99 5.57 4.22 -1.31
C HIS A 99 4.59 4.87 -0.37
N VAL A 100 4.49 4.39 0.87
CA VAL A 100 3.53 4.91 1.84
C VAL A 100 4.18 5.13 3.18
N ARG A 101 3.88 6.26 3.80
CA ARG A 101 4.35 6.59 5.12
C ARG A 101 3.45 5.89 6.13
N ASP A 102 4.06 5.19 7.08
CA ASP A 102 3.40 4.77 8.31
C ASP A 102 3.11 6.03 9.14
N MET A 103 1.88 6.52 9.06
CA MET A 103 1.46 7.71 9.81
C MET A 103 0.89 7.33 11.19
N GLY A 104 0.91 6.04 11.54
CA GLY A 104 0.08 5.51 12.62
C GLY A 104 -1.41 5.56 12.29
N CYS A 105 -2.21 4.80 13.02
CA CYS A 105 -3.66 4.85 12.87
C CYS A 105 -4.25 6.10 13.54
N PRO A 106 -5.32 6.71 12.97
CA PRO A 106 -6.19 6.22 11.89
C PRO A 106 -5.82 6.64 10.45
N TYR A 107 -4.62 7.17 10.19
CA TYR A 107 -4.36 7.99 9.00
C TYR A 107 -3.93 7.23 7.73
N ASN A 108 -4.15 5.92 7.63
CA ASN A 108 -3.54 5.08 6.59
C ASN A 108 -4.33 4.96 5.26
N SER A 109 -5.25 5.89 4.95
CA SER A 109 -5.93 5.93 3.64
C SER A 109 -4.96 6.15 2.46
N ALA A 110 -3.77 6.70 2.74
CA ALA A 110 -2.72 6.89 1.74
C ALA A 110 -2.34 5.59 1.02
N TYR A 111 -2.44 4.41 1.65
CA TYR A 111 -2.03 3.18 0.98
C TYR A 111 -2.98 2.77 -0.14
N THR A 112 -4.28 2.70 0.16
CA THR A 112 -5.29 2.37 -0.86
C THR A 112 -5.46 3.51 -1.86
N HIS A 113 -5.19 4.76 -1.47
CA HIS A 113 -5.06 5.89 -2.39
C HIS A 113 -3.98 5.64 -3.46
N GLU A 114 -2.75 5.33 -3.03
CA GLU A 114 -1.65 5.09 -3.98
C GLU A 114 -1.85 3.79 -4.80
N LEU A 115 -2.46 2.75 -4.21
CA LEU A 115 -2.91 1.58 -5.00
C LEU A 115 -3.97 1.97 -6.03
N GLY A 116 -4.83 2.95 -5.73
CA GLY A 116 -5.83 3.49 -6.65
C GLY A 116 -5.18 4.10 -7.89
N HIS A 117 -4.11 4.86 -7.72
CA HIS A 117 -3.32 5.36 -8.84
C HIS A 117 -2.79 4.22 -9.73
N LEU A 118 -2.29 3.14 -9.14
CA LEU A 118 -1.82 1.97 -9.91
C LEU A 118 -2.96 1.28 -10.66
N VAL A 119 -4.14 1.14 -10.03
CA VAL A 119 -5.33 0.56 -10.67
C VAL A 119 -5.73 1.37 -11.92
N GLN A 120 -5.75 2.70 -11.83
CA GLN A 120 -6.03 3.54 -12.99
C GLN A 120 -4.96 3.44 -14.07
N GLN A 121 -3.68 3.49 -13.69
CA GLN A 121 -2.57 3.35 -14.63
C GLN A 121 -2.63 2.01 -15.38
N TYR A 122 -2.95 0.92 -14.67
CA TYR A 122 -3.15 -0.40 -15.26
C TYR A 122 -4.33 -0.42 -16.24
N ALA A 123 -5.39 0.36 -15.97
CA ALA A 123 -6.51 0.56 -16.89
C ALA A 123 -6.20 1.53 -18.05
N GLY A 124 -4.98 2.07 -18.13
CA GLY A 124 -4.58 3.05 -19.15
C GLY A 124 -5.10 4.46 -18.90
N ILE A 125 -5.55 4.74 -17.67
CA ILE A 125 -6.05 6.05 -17.24
C ILE A 125 -4.96 6.74 -16.43
N ASN A 126 -4.77 8.03 -16.69
CA ASN A 126 -3.85 8.86 -15.94
C ASN A 126 -4.58 10.08 -15.36
N ASP A 127 -5.24 9.89 -14.22
CA ASP A 127 -6.04 10.90 -13.54
C ASP A 127 -5.30 11.43 -12.30
N TYR A 128 -4.42 12.39 -12.52
CA TYR A 128 -3.71 13.10 -11.44
C TYR A 128 -4.58 14.14 -10.72
N ASN A 129 -5.72 14.54 -11.31
CA ASN A 129 -6.60 15.56 -10.77
C ASN A 129 -7.75 14.98 -9.93
N HIS A 130 -7.79 13.65 -9.82
CA HIS A 130 -8.83 12.91 -9.11
C HIS A 130 -10.25 13.22 -9.60
N GLU A 131 -10.43 13.28 -10.93
CA GLU A 131 -11.70 13.68 -11.57
C GLU A 131 -12.83 12.66 -11.32
N GLU A 132 -12.51 11.36 -11.26
CA GLU A 132 -13.50 10.31 -10.97
C GLU A 132 -13.78 10.19 -9.47
N LYS A 133 -14.51 11.16 -8.91
CA LYS A 133 -14.76 11.25 -7.45
C LYS A 133 -15.26 9.95 -6.82
N SER A 134 -16.17 9.21 -7.46
CA SER A 134 -16.70 7.95 -6.92
C SER A 134 -15.62 6.88 -6.73
N PHE A 135 -14.59 6.88 -7.56
CA PHE A 135 -13.45 5.99 -7.42
C PHE A 135 -12.55 6.43 -6.25
N TRP A 136 -12.24 7.73 -6.17
CA TRP A 136 -11.38 8.27 -5.13
C TRP A 136 -12.02 8.21 -3.73
N ASP A 137 -13.35 8.39 -3.64
CA ASP A 137 -14.10 8.15 -2.40
C ASP A 137 -13.95 6.68 -1.92
N ILE A 138 -13.87 5.71 -2.84
CA ILE A 138 -13.63 4.30 -2.52
C ILE A 138 -12.18 4.10 -2.07
N ALA A 139 -11.21 4.63 -2.82
CA ALA A 139 -9.78 4.51 -2.51
C ALA A 139 -9.43 5.10 -1.14
N ASP A 140 -10.07 6.20 -0.75
CA ASP A 140 -9.82 6.89 0.50
C ASP A 140 -10.63 6.38 1.70
N SER A 141 -11.62 5.48 1.47
CA SER A 141 -12.52 4.97 2.53
C SER A 141 -12.16 3.58 3.06
N ALA A 142 -11.03 3.00 2.62
CA ALA A 142 -10.60 1.71 3.14
C ALA A 142 -10.39 1.76 4.67
N PRO A 143 -10.80 0.71 5.40
CA PRO A 143 -10.71 0.67 6.87
C PRO A 143 -9.26 0.77 7.33
N GLU A 144 -9.00 1.01 8.61
CA GLU A 144 -7.64 1.24 9.10
C GLU A 144 -6.72 0.00 9.02
N ALA A 145 -5.41 0.22 8.79
CA ALA A 145 -4.38 -0.83 8.76
C ALA A 145 -3.90 -1.24 10.17
N CYS A 146 -4.60 -0.84 11.24
CA CYS A 146 -4.25 -1.18 12.62
C CYS A 146 -5.47 -1.70 13.42
N PRO A 147 -5.24 -2.36 14.56
CA PRO A 147 -6.27 -2.98 15.38
C PRO A 147 -7.14 -2.00 16.17
#